data_AF-A0AAW0WM46-F1
#
_entry.id   AF-A0AAW0WM46-F1
#
_cell.length_a   1.000
_cell.length_b   1.000
_cell.length_c   1.000
_cell.angle_alpha   90.00
_cell.angle_beta   90.00
_cell.angle_gamma   90.00
#
_symmetry.space_group_name_H-M   'P 1'
#
loop_
_entity.id
_entity.type
_entity.pdbx_description
1 polymer ?
#
loop_
_entity_poly.entity_id
_entity_poly.type
_entity_poly.pdbx_seq_one_letter_code
_entity_poly.pdbx_strand_id
1 'polypeptide(L)'
;MAGILKGIRAAFGDVEMAPYTVMAERDVYEERIYPARKWACITMAGLSQQELVSPMFRALFNYIAGKNDPNIRMDMTSPVTTYVVPGAGPACESTFTMGFLVPEEHQQIPPPAADKTIFIEERPELTVLTRRFGGYTNDEVIIKEAKELAEAIKKNGEIGVNFNQYYVAGYDPPFKLFGRRNEIWFVKTKSTDNQEGKELTANEDESKMKEANGSIVKDSEDIKKGDQKDE
;
A
#
# COMPACT_ATOMS: atom_id res chain seq x y z
N MET A 1 29.23 -2.45 -8.33
CA MET A 1 29.14 -3.92 -8.32
C MET A 1 27.68 -4.28 -8.53
N ALA A 2 27.31 -4.73 -9.73
CA ALA A 2 25.94 -5.05 -10.08
C ALA A 2 25.50 -6.32 -9.34
N GLY A 3 24.40 -6.24 -8.58
CA GLY A 3 23.82 -7.37 -7.88
C GLY A 3 23.30 -8.41 -8.87
N ILE A 4 23.74 -9.66 -8.70
CA ILE A 4 23.28 -10.81 -9.48
C ILE A 4 21.81 -11.07 -9.12
N LEU A 5 20.90 -11.02 -10.10
CA LEU A 5 19.51 -11.48 -9.96
C LEU A 5 19.52 -12.96 -9.53
N LYS A 6 19.27 -13.24 -8.24
CA LYS A 6 19.09 -14.60 -7.73
C LYS A 6 17.67 -15.08 -8.04
N GLY A 7 17.48 -15.70 -9.20
CA GLY A 7 16.29 -16.50 -9.48
C GLY A 7 16.38 -17.86 -8.79
N ILE A 8 15.53 -18.13 -7.79
CA ILE A 8 15.44 -19.46 -7.14
C ILE A 8 14.47 -20.32 -7.96
N ARG A 9 14.97 -21.41 -8.55
CA ARG A 9 14.21 -22.44 -9.26
C ARG A 9 13.28 -23.22 -8.31
N ALA A 10 12.01 -23.36 -8.67
CA ALA A 10 11.07 -24.32 -8.08
C ALA A 10 10.40 -25.15 -9.18
N ALA A 11 9.91 -26.35 -8.82
CA ALA A 11 9.58 -27.48 -9.70
C ALA A 11 8.31 -27.36 -10.57
N PHE A 12 7.91 -26.16 -10.96
CA PHE A 12 6.95 -25.87 -12.02
C PHE A 12 7.67 -24.85 -12.91
N GLY A 13 7.70 -25.04 -14.23
CA GLY A 13 8.56 -24.29 -15.18
C GLY A 13 8.67 -22.79 -14.89
N ASP A 14 9.80 -22.19 -15.27
CA ASP A 14 10.19 -20.81 -14.93
C ASP A 14 9.02 -19.82 -15.08
N VAL A 15 8.26 -19.58 -14.01
CA VAL A 15 7.23 -18.54 -13.97
C VAL A 15 7.95 -17.21 -13.85
N GLU A 16 7.50 -16.21 -14.60
CA GLU A 16 8.05 -14.86 -14.50
C GLU A 16 7.90 -14.37 -13.06
N MET A 17 9.02 -13.95 -12.47
CA MET A 17 9.07 -13.45 -11.11
C MET A 17 9.17 -11.93 -11.09
N ALA A 18 8.46 -11.29 -10.17
CA ALA A 18 8.61 -9.86 -9.89
C ALA A 18 10.09 -9.56 -9.62
N PRO A 19 10.74 -8.72 -10.44
CA PRO A 19 12.16 -8.44 -10.29
C PRO A 19 12.40 -7.66 -9.01
N TYR A 20 13.50 -7.94 -8.33
CA TYR A 20 13.94 -7.16 -7.18
C TYR A 20 15.46 -7.18 -7.05
N THR A 21 15.98 -6.18 -6.33
CA THR A 21 17.38 -6.12 -5.89
C THR A 21 17.43 -6.22 -4.38
N VAL A 22 18.26 -7.11 -3.84
CA VAL A 22 18.53 -7.19 -2.39
C VAL A 22 19.53 -6.08 -2.05
N MET A 23 19.13 -5.18 -1.16
CA MET A 23 19.93 -4.04 -0.70
C MET A 23 20.70 -4.37 0.57
N ALA A 24 20.09 -5.16 1.46
CA ALA A 24 20.72 -5.63 2.68
C ALA A 24 20.12 -6.98 3.10
N GLU A 25 20.97 -7.87 3.60
CA GLU A 25 20.56 -9.09 4.29
C GLU A 25 20.77 -8.88 5.79
N ARG A 26 19.76 -9.21 6.60
CA ARG A 26 19.86 -9.31 8.06
C ARG A 26 19.62 -10.75 8.48
N ASP A 27 19.80 -11.00 9.77
CA ASP A 27 19.65 -12.33 10.36
C ASP A 27 18.35 -13.04 9.95
N VAL A 28 17.20 -12.36 10.05
CA VAL A 28 15.88 -12.97 9.80
C VAL A 28 15.05 -12.29 8.71
N TYR A 29 15.57 -11.26 8.05
CA TYR A 29 14.85 -10.52 7.01
C TYR A 29 15.80 -9.85 6.01
N GLU A 30 15.28 -9.50 4.83
CA GLU A 30 16.01 -8.80 3.77
C GLU A 30 15.36 -7.44 3.51
N GLU A 31 16.18 -6.47 3.10
CA GLU A 31 15.73 -5.23 2.46
C GLU A 31 15.83 -5.40 0.96
N ARG A 32 14.71 -5.21 0.24
CA ARG A 32 14.63 -5.37 -1.21
C ARG A 32 14.03 -4.13 -1.86
N ILE A 33 14.51 -3.79 -3.05
CA ILE A 33 13.88 -2.81 -3.93
C ILE A 33 13.20 -3.54 -5.09
N TYR A 34 11.89 -3.33 -5.23
CA TYR A 34 11.11 -3.73 -6.39
C TYR A 34 10.90 -2.51 -7.30
N PRO A 35 11.24 -2.58 -8.60
CA PRO A 35 10.99 -1.49 -9.53
C PRO A 35 9.48 -1.30 -9.78
N ALA A 36 9.11 -0.14 -10.30
CA ALA A 36 7.73 0.12 -10.71
C ALA A 36 7.27 -0.88 -11.78
N ARG A 37 6.04 -1.41 -11.59
CA ARG A 37 5.42 -2.42 -12.45
C ARG A 37 3.90 -2.31 -12.36
N LYS A 38 3.20 -2.76 -13.41
CA LYS A 38 1.74 -2.88 -13.43
C LYS A 38 1.30 -4.21 -12.82
N TRP A 39 0.27 -4.13 -11.99
CA TRP A 39 -0.35 -5.28 -11.33
C TRP A 39 -1.85 -5.28 -11.65
N ALA A 40 -2.40 -6.45 -11.95
CA ALA A 40 -3.84 -6.62 -12.01
C ALA A 40 -4.35 -6.91 -10.59
N CYS A 41 -5.19 -6.02 -10.07
CA CYS A 41 -5.59 -6.00 -8.67
C CYS A 41 -7.10 -6.09 -8.51
N ILE A 42 -7.53 -6.66 -7.37
CA ILE A 42 -8.90 -6.66 -6.88
C ILE A 42 -8.89 -6.35 -5.39
N THR A 43 -9.87 -5.58 -4.91
CA THR A 43 -10.00 -5.20 -3.51
C THR A 43 -11.29 -5.74 -2.92
N MET A 44 -11.20 -6.35 -1.74
CA MET A 44 -12.35 -6.78 -0.93
C MET A 44 -12.13 -6.36 0.52
N ALA A 45 -13.22 -6.04 1.22
CA ALA A 45 -13.22 -5.81 2.66
C ALA A 45 -13.87 -7.01 3.37
N GLY A 46 -13.39 -7.33 4.57
CA GLY A 46 -13.98 -8.37 5.41
C GLY A 46 -13.18 -8.62 6.69
N LEU A 47 -13.64 -9.58 7.49
CA LEU A 47 -13.01 -9.90 8.78
C LEU A 47 -11.85 -10.90 8.66
N SER A 48 -11.84 -11.73 7.61
CA SER A 48 -10.86 -12.80 7.42
C SER A 48 -10.23 -12.73 6.03
N GLN A 49 -8.88 -12.71 5.99
CA GLN A 49 -8.17 -12.83 4.71
C GLN A 49 -8.36 -14.23 4.14
N GLN A 50 -8.34 -15.26 5.01
CA GLN A 50 -8.50 -16.66 4.62
C GLN A 50 -9.78 -16.90 3.80
N GLU A 51 -10.88 -16.26 4.17
CA GLU A 51 -12.16 -16.35 3.44
C GLU A 51 -12.14 -15.65 2.08
N LEU A 52 -11.40 -14.53 1.98
CA LEU A 52 -11.37 -13.68 0.79
C LEU A 52 -10.29 -14.04 -0.23
N VAL A 53 -9.26 -14.80 0.16
CA VAL A 53 -8.17 -15.21 -0.75
C VAL A 53 -8.68 -16.01 -1.94
N SER A 54 -9.57 -16.99 -1.70
CA SER A 54 -10.11 -17.84 -2.77
C SER A 54 -10.91 -17.08 -3.83
N PRO A 55 -11.93 -16.26 -3.47
CA PRO A 55 -12.68 -15.49 -4.47
C PRO A 55 -11.81 -14.45 -5.20
N MET A 56 -10.93 -13.71 -4.50
CA MET A 56 -10.02 -12.75 -5.14
C MET A 56 -9.07 -13.44 -6.14
N PHE A 57 -8.45 -14.55 -5.73
CA PHE A 57 -7.55 -15.31 -6.60
C PHE A 57 -8.29 -15.82 -7.83
N ARG A 58 -9.51 -16.36 -7.66
CA ARG A 58 -10.30 -16.87 -8.78
C ARG A 58 -10.67 -15.77 -9.78
N ALA A 59 -10.98 -14.56 -9.30
CA ALA A 59 -11.27 -13.41 -10.17
C ALA A 59 -10.04 -13.06 -11.04
N LEU A 60 -8.87 -12.87 -10.41
CA LEU A 60 -7.61 -12.56 -11.10
C LEU A 60 -7.14 -13.71 -12.01
N PHE A 61 -7.33 -14.96 -11.58
CA PHE A 61 -7.02 -16.13 -12.39
C PHE A 61 -7.88 -16.19 -13.65
N ASN A 62 -9.18 -15.89 -13.55
CA ASN A 62 -10.04 -15.83 -14.73
C ASN A 62 -9.59 -14.72 -15.68
N TYR A 63 -9.18 -13.56 -15.16
CA TYR A 63 -8.64 -12.46 -15.95
C TYR A 63 -7.44 -12.90 -16.80
N ILE A 64 -6.42 -13.53 -16.19
CA ILE A 64 -5.26 -14.05 -16.95
C ILE A 64 -5.61 -15.25 -17.83
N ALA A 65 -6.66 -16.01 -17.50
CA ALA A 65 -7.12 -17.16 -18.29
C ALA A 65 -7.97 -16.77 -19.51
N GLY A 66 -8.13 -15.48 -19.81
CA GLY A 66 -8.85 -14.99 -20.99
C GLY A 66 -10.17 -14.29 -20.71
N LYS A 67 -10.52 -13.97 -19.45
CA LYS A 67 -11.63 -13.04 -19.14
C LYS A 67 -11.16 -11.57 -19.10
N ASN A 68 -10.41 -11.21 -20.12
CA ASN A 68 -10.05 -9.84 -20.47
C ASN A 68 -10.57 -9.57 -21.89
N ASP A 69 -10.60 -8.33 -22.33
CA ASP A 69 -10.87 -7.98 -23.72
C ASP A 69 -9.51 -7.71 -24.38
N PRO A 70 -9.03 -8.53 -25.35
CA PRO A 70 -9.80 -9.34 -26.31
C PRO A 70 -9.70 -10.87 -26.13
N ASN A 71 -9.83 -11.39 -24.92
CA ASN A 71 -9.77 -12.81 -24.54
C ASN A 71 -8.37 -13.45 -24.64
N ILE A 72 -7.33 -12.67 -24.33
CA ILE A 72 -5.93 -13.15 -24.36
C ILE A 72 -5.62 -13.98 -23.12
N ARG A 73 -4.94 -15.11 -23.29
CA ARG A 73 -4.35 -15.85 -22.17
C ARG A 73 -2.99 -15.26 -21.82
N MET A 74 -2.79 -14.93 -20.56
CA MET A 74 -1.55 -14.41 -20.02
C MET A 74 -0.93 -15.43 -19.07
N ASP A 75 0.40 -15.49 -19.06
CA ASP A 75 1.13 -16.40 -18.17
C ASP A 75 0.95 -16.02 -16.70
N MET A 76 1.00 -17.03 -15.82
CA MET A 76 1.02 -16.82 -14.38
C MET A 76 2.39 -16.29 -13.96
N THR A 77 2.38 -15.30 -13.07
CA THR A 77 3.59 -14.71 -12.49
C THR A 77 3.67 -15.00 -10.99
N SER A 78 4.82 -14.72 -10.39
CA SER A 78 5.05 -14.87 -8.95
C SER A 78 5.79 -13.66 -8.38
N PRO A 79 5.54 -13.26 -7.12
CA PRO A 79 4.51 -13.78 -6.23
C PRO A 79 3.13 -13.20 -6.52
N VAL A 80 2.09 -13.86 -6.02
CA VAL A 80 0.79 -13.23 -5.78
C VAL A 80 0.92 -12.41 -4.50
N THR A 81 0.59 -11.12 -4.58
CA THR A 81 0.64 -10.21 -3.43
C THR A 81 -0.75 -9.96 -2.89
N THR A 82 -0.90 -9.79 -1.58
CA THR A 82 -2.11 -9.27 -0.95
C THR A 82 -1.71 -8.16 0.00
N TYR A 83 -2.05 -6.93 -0.34
CA TYR A 83 -1.88 -5.76 0.51
C TYR A 83 -2.99 -5.72 1.55
N VAL A 84 -2.61 -5.64 2.82
CA VAL A 84 -3.51 -5.68 3.96
C VAL A 84 -3.50 -4.32 4.64
N VAL A 85 -4.68 -3.71 4.73
CA VAL A 85 -4.96 -2.56 5.59
C VAL A 85 -5.87 -3.06 6.73
N PRO A 86 -5.31 -3.33 7.92
CA PRO A 86 -6.08 -3.79 9.07
C PRO A 86 -7.17 -2.79 9.46
N GLY A 87 -8.33 -3.30 9.89
CA GLY A 87 -9.37 -2.50 10.53
C GLY A 87 -8.92 -1.90 11.86
N ALA A 88 -9.63 -0.88 12.35
CA ALA A 88 -9.30 -0.18 13.60
C ALA A 88 -9.42 -1.04 14.87
N GLY A 89 -10.02 -2.23 14.76
CA GLY A 89 -10.18 -3.17 15.86
C GLY A 89 -10.60 -4.55 15.37
N PRO A 90 -10.68 -5.54 16.28
CA PRO A 90 -10.92 -6.94 15.92
C PRO A 90 -12.30 -7.23 15.33
N ALA A 91 -13.27 -6.32 15.53
CA ALA A 91 -14.62 -6.40 14.95
C ALA A 91 -14.78 -5.51 13.71
N CYS A 92 -13.73 -4.82 13.27
CA CYS A 92 -13.76 -3.97 12.09
C CYS A 92 -13.20 -4.74 10.89
N GLU A 93 -13.81 -4.54 9.74
CA GLU A 93 -13.29 -5.09 8.50
C GLU A 93 -11.90 -4.54 8.18
N SER A 94 -11.04 -5.44 7.71
CA SER A 94 -9.80 -5.07 7.06
C SER A 94 -10.03 -5.00 5.55
N THR A 95 -9.21 -4.21 4.86
CA THR A 95 -9.22 -4.16 3.40
C THR A 95 -8.06 -4.99 2.85
N PHE A 96 -8.38 -5.85 1.90
CA PHE A 96 -7.43 -6.75 1.23
C PHE A 96 -7.39 -6.41 -0.25
N THR A 97 -6.23 -6.05 -0.76
CA THR A 97 -6.02 -5.83 -2.20
C THR A 97 -5.06 -6.89 -2.72
N MET A 98 -5.60 -7.89 -3.43
CA MET A 98 -4.79 -8.93 -4.07
C MET A 98 -4.30 -8.43 -5.43
N GLY A 99 -3.04 -8.68 -5.76
CA GLY A 99 -2.44 -8.30 -7.03
C GLY A 99 -1.63 -9.43 -7.67
N PHE A 100 -1.83 -9.62 -8.97
CA PHE A 100 -0.98 -10.45 -9.84
C PHE A 100 -0.08 -9.52 -10.66
N LEU A 101 1.21 -9.83 -10.75
CA LEU A 101 2.11 -9.10 -11.64
C LEU A 101 1.66 -9.36 -13.07
N VAL A 102 1.45 -8.30 -13.85
CA VAL A 102 1.19 -8.46 -15.29
C VAL A 102 2.49 -8.98 -15.95
N PRO A 103 2.48 -10.03 -16.78
CA PRO A 103 3.69 -10.50 -17.46
C PRO A 103 4.36 -9.41 -18.29
N GLU A 104 5.67 -9.48 -18.48
CA GLU A 104 6.47 -8.47 -19.19
C GLU A 104 5.95 -8.21 -20.61
N GLU A 105 5.42 -9.24 -21.30
CA GLU A 105 4.77 -9.11 -22.62
C GLU A 105 3.61 -8.10 -22.63
N HIS A 106 2.91 -7.94 -21.51
CA HIS A 106 1.73 -7.07 -21.38
C HIS A 106 1.95 -5.89 -20.42
N GLN A 107 3.16 -5.70 -19.89
CA GLN A 107 3.46 -4.63 -18.92
C GLN A 107 3.19 -3.22 -19.46
N GLN A 108 3.42 -2.99 -20.76
CA GLN A 108 3.16 -1.67 -21.37
C GLN A 108 1.66 -1.39 -21.48
N ILE A 109 0.91 -2.34 -22.03
CA ILE A 109 -0.53 -2.21 -22.29
C ILE A 109 -1.24 -3.49 -21.82
N PRO A 110 -1.60 -3.59 -20.52
CA PRO A 110 -2.34 -4.73 -20.02
C PRO A 110 -3.74 -4.79 -20.66
N PRO A 111 -4.22 -5.98 -21.04
CA PRO A 111 -5.57 -6.08 -21.60
C PRO A 111 -6.59 -5.69 -20.52
N PRO A 112 -7.62 -4.88 -20.84
CA PRO A 112 -8.63 -4.49 -19.87
C PRO A 112 -9.42 -5.70 -19.35
N ALA A 113 -9.73 -5.71 -18.06
CA ALA A 113 -10.56 -6.75 -17.48
C ALA A 113 -12.04 -6.59 -17.90
N ALA A 114 -12.70 -7.71 -18.18
CA ALA A 114 -14.15 -7.73 -18.38
C ALA A 114 -14.90 -7.49 -17.06
N ASP A 115 -14.35 -8.01 -15.96
CA ASP A 115 -14.80 -7.77 -14.60
C ASP A 115 -14.39 -6.36 -14.14
N LYS A 116 -15.36 -5.53 -13.78
CA LYS A 116 -15.13 -4.14 -13.36
C LYS A 116 -14.58 -3.99 -11.94
N THR A 117 -14.53 -5.08 -11.17
CA THR A 117 -13.88 -5.09 -9.85
C THR A 117 -12.36 -5.24 -9.96
N ILE A 118 -11.86 -5.65 -11.12
CA ILE A 118 -10.43 -5.77 -11.40
C ILE A 118 -9.94 -4.47 -12.03
N PHE A 119 -8.87 -3.91 -11.47
CA PHE A 119 -8.22 -2.70 -11.96
C PHE A 119 -6.72 -2.92 -12.15
N ILE A 120 -6.10 -2.11 -12.99
CA ILE A 120 -4.65 -2.12 -13.15
C ILE A 120 -4.05 -1.08 -12.22
N GLU A 121 -3.22 -1.55 -11.29
CA GLU A 121 -2.43 -0.71 -10.39
C GLU A 121 -1.05 -0.46 -11.03
N GLU A 122 -0.71 0.81 -11.29
CA GLU A 122 0.67 1.20 -11.56
C GLU A 122 1.41 1.32 -10.23
N ARG A 123 1.90 0.19 -9.73
CA ARG A 123 2.59 0.15 -8.44
C ARG A 123 3.95 0.83 -8.58
N PRO A 124 4.23 1.88 -7.78
CA PRO A 124 5.51 2.58 -7.86
C PRO A 124 6.66 1.67 -7.39
N GLU A 125 7.89 2.16 -7.53
CA GLU A 125 9.03 1.48 -6.92
C GLU A 125 8.81 1.34 -5.40
N LEU A 126 9.01 0.13 -4.87
CA LEU A 126 8.82 -0.20 -3.47
C LEU A 126 10.14 -0.64 -2.85
N THR A 127 10.50 -0.01 -1.74
CA THR A 127 11.50 -0.58 -0.81
C THR A 127 10.74 -1.36 0.25
N VAL A 128 11.04 -2.64 0.40
CA VAL A 128 10.38 -3.53 1.36
C VAL A 128 11.38 -4.20 2.29
N LEU A 129 10.96 -4.39 3.53
CA LEU A 129 11.62 -5.29 4.48
C LEU A 129 10.79 -6.56 4.55
N THR A 130 11.41 -7.70 4.20
CA THR A 130 10.70 -8.96 4.01
C THR A 130 11.31 -10.11 4.77
N ARG A 131 10.44 -10.95 5.34
CA ARG A 131 10.82 -12.22 5.95
C ARG A 131 10.04 -13.37 5.33
N ARG A 132 10.76 -14.45 5.04
CA ARG A 132 10.21 -15.70 4.50
C ARG A 132 9.75 -16.61 5.63
N PHE A 133 8.62 -17.26 5.40
CA PHE A 133 8.09 -18.33 6.24
C PHE A 133 7.46 -19.43 5.38
N GLY A 134 7.18 -20.58 5.99
CA GLY A 134 6.70 -21.77 5.30
C GLY A 134 5.31 -22.23 5.73
N GLY A 135 4.73 -23.15 4.97
CA GLY A 135 3.47 -23.82 5.30
C GLY A 135 2.22 -23.11 4.76
N TYR A 136 1.06 -23.55 5.23
CA TYR A 136 -0.22 -22.90 4.93
C TYR A 136 -0.41 -21.65 5.77
N THR A 137 -1.04 -20.65 5.18
CA THR A 137 -1.35 -19.38 5.83
C THR A 137 -2.82 -19.35 6.24
N ASN A 138 -3.07 -18.94 7.48
CA ASN A 138 -4.37 -18.45 7.94
C ASN A 138 -4.13 -17.07 8.60
N ASP A 139 -5.20 -16.43 9.06
CA ASP A 139 -5.10 -15.08 9.62
C ASP A 139 -4.19 -15.05 10.87
N GLU A 140 -4.25 -16.06 11.73
CA GLU A 140 -3.39 -16.16 12.93
C GLU A 140 -1.90 -16.28 12.58
N VAL A 141 -1.55 -17.13 11.60
CA VAL A 141 -0.17 -17.29 11.13
C VAL A 141 0.33 -16.00 10.50
N ILE A 142 -0.49 -15.34 9.67
CA ILE A 142 -0.13 -14.07 9.02
C ILE A 142 0.16 -12.99 10.07
N ILE A 143 -0.73 -12.83 11.06
CA ILE A 143 -0.56 -11.86 12.15
C ILE A 143 0.71 -12.17 12.96
N LYS A 144 0.95 -13.44 13.27
CA LYS A 144 2.14 -13.88 13.99
C LYS A 144 3.43 -13.53 13.23
N GLU A 145 3.53 -13.90 11.96
CA GLU A 145 4.72 -13.61 11.14
C GLU A 145 4.93 -12.11 10.91
N ALA A 146 3.85 -11.34 10.75
CA ALA A 146 3.91 -9.89 10.66
C ALA A 146 4.43 -9.26 11.96
N LYS A 147 3.98 -9.75 13.12
CA LYS A 147 4.47 -9.31 14.43
C LYS A 147 5.96 -9.63 14.61
N GLU A 148 6.38 -10.86 14.30
CA GLU A 148 7.78 -11.27 14.43
C GLU A 148 8.71 -10.47 13.52
N LEU A 149 8.29 -10.19 12.29
CA LEU A 149 9.04 -9.32 11.39
C LEU A 149 9.11 -7.88 11.92
N ALA A 150 7.99 -7.33 12.41
CA ALA A 150 7.97 -5.97 12.95
C ALA A 150 8.90 -5.83 14.17
N GLU A 151 8.93 -6.81 15.06
CA GLU A 151 9.84 -6.85 16.21
C GLU A 151 11.32 -6.90 15.77
N ALA A 152 11.65 -7.74 14.77
CA ALA A 152 13.00 -7.83 14.23
C ALA A 152 13.47 -6.51 13.58
N ILE A 153 12.60 -5.87 12.80
CA ILE A 153 12.87 -4.57 12.17
C ILE A 153 13.12 -3.49 13.23
N LYS A 154 12.25 -3.40 14.25
CA LYS A 154 12.38 -2.43 15.34
C LYS A 154 13.66 -2.63 16.15
N LYS A 155 14.02 -3.89 16.44
CA LYS A 155 15.25 -4.24 17.15
C LYS A 155 16.51 -3.76 16.40
N ASN A 156 16.47 -3.76 15.07
CA ASN A 156 17.57 -3.29 14.23
C ASN A 156 17.59 -1.77 14.00
N GLY A 157 16.63 -1.01 14.56
CA GLY A 157 16.63 0.45 14.48
C GLY A 157 16.30 1.00 13.09
N GLU A 158 15.57 0.25 12.25
CA GLU A 158 15.12 0.74 10.94
C GLU A 158 14.18 1.93 11.06
N ILE A 159 14.38 2.93 10.22
CA ILE A 159 13.55 4.14 10.15
C ILE A 159 12.72 4.18 8.88
N GLY A 160 11.59 4.91 8.91
CA GLY A 160 10.71 5.09 7.75
C GLY A 160 9.85 3.86 7.40
N VAL A 161 9.69 2.91 8.31
CA VAL A 161 8.90 1.69 8.04
C VAL A 161 7.43 1.91 8.43
N ASN A 162 6.51 1.67 7.50
CA ASN A 162 5.07 1.67 7.78
C ASN A 162 4.67 0.30 8.34
N PHE A 163 4.36 0.23 9.64
CA PHE A 163 3.90 -0.99 10.32
C PHE A 163 2.37 -1.13 10.38
N ASN A 164 1.63 -0.13 9.90
CA ASN A 164 0.16 -0.16 9.93
C ASN A 164 -0.42 -1.00 8.79
N GLN A 165 0.37 -1.28 7.77
CA GLN A 165 -0.05 -1.98 6.55
C GLN A 165 1.09 -2.90 6.11
N TYR A 166 0.76 -4.03 5.52
CA TYR A 166 1.75 -5.02 5.10
C TYR A 166 1.27 -5.78 3.88
N TYR A 167 2.21 -6.44 3.18
CA TYR A 167 1.87 -7.41 2.15
C TYR A 167 2.06 -8.83 2.68
N VAL A 168 1.18 -9.72 2.24
CA VAL A 168 1.41 -11.16 2.23
C VAL A 168 1.73 -11.57 0.80
N ALA A 169 2.87 -12.22 0.57
CA ALA A 169 3.31 -12.66 -0.74
C ALA A 169 3.39 -14.19 -0.81
N GLY A 170 2.57 -14.80 -1.66
CA GLY A 170 2.55 -16.24 -1.91
C GLY A 170 3.24 -16.58 -3.24
N TYR A 171 4.22 -17.49 -3.21
CA TYR A 171 5.02 -17.85 -4.39
C TYR A 171 4.60 -19.16 -5.03
N ASP A 172 3.86 -19.99 -4.29
CA ASP A 172 3.52 -21.34 -4.72
C ASP A 172 2.06 -21.46 -5.10
N PRO A 173 1.74 -22.27 -6.12
CA PRO A 173 0.37 -22.47 -6.58
C PRO A 173 -0.50 -23.11 -5.48
N PRO A 174 -1.83 -22.92 -5.55
CA PRO A 174 -2.76 -23.35 -4.50
C PRO A 174 -2.72 -24.87 -4.23
N PHE A 175 -2.42 -25.69 -5.23
CA PHE A 175 -2.33 -27.16 -5.14
C PHE A 175 -1.02 -27.69 -4.52
N LYS A 176 -0.02 -26.84 -4.25
CA LYS A 176 1.20 -27.28 -3.57
C LYS A 176 0.94 -27.50 -2.08
N LEU A 177 1.03 -28.75 -1.63
CA LEU A 177 0.66 -29.18 -0.27
C LEU A 177 1.78 -29.00 0.79
N PHE A 178 3.05 -29.04 0.39
CA PHE A 178 4.19 -28.96 1.30
C PHE A 178 5.26 -27.99 0.79
N GLY A 179 6.05 -27.41 1.71
CA GLY A 179 7.18 -26.54 1.35
C GLY A 179 6.78 -25.29 0.59
N ARG A 180 5.62 -24.70 0.93
CA ARG A 180 5.19 -23.42 0.38
C ARG A 180 6.11 -22.30 0.89
N ARG A 181 6.48 -21.37 0.01
CA ARG A 181 7.17 -20.12 0.30
C ARG A 181 6.14 -19.02 0.38
N ASN A 182 6.04 -18.42 1.56
CA ASN A 182 5.30 -17.20 1.78
C ASN A 182 6.24 -16.15 2.37
N GLU A 183 5.89 -14.88 2.23
CA GLU A 183 6.64 -13.79 2.82
C GLU A 183 5.67 -12.73 3.39
N ILE A 184 6.09 -12.07 4.47
CA ILE A 184 5.48 -10.80 4.91
C ILE A 184 6.40 -9.65 4.50
N TRP A 185 5.83 -8.58 3.96
CA TRP A 185 6.56 -7.37 3.58
C TRP A 185 6.02 -6.14 4.33
N PHE A 186 6.89 -5.37 4.96
CA PHE A 186 6.59 -3.98 5.36
C PHE A 186 7.24 -3.01 4.37
N VAL A 187 6.55 -1.93 4.05
CA VAL A 187 7.07 -0.89 3.14
C VAL A 187 7.92 0.11 3.93
N LYS A 188 9.08 0.45 3.40
CA LYS A 188 9.97 1.48 3.91
C LYS A 188 9.91 2.70 2.99
N THR A 189 9.58 3.86 3.53
CA THR A 189 9.62 5.13 2.80
C THR A 189 11.07 5.53 2.57
N LYS A 190 11.34 6.15 1.42
CA LYS A 190 12.64 6.77 1.20
C LYS A 190 12.76 7.97 2.12
N SER A 191 13.91 8.15 2.75
CA SER A 191 14.19 9.27 3.67
C SER A 191 14.13 10.67 3.03
N THR A 192 13.71 10.78 1.76
CA THR A 192 13.48 12.04 1.05
C THR A 192 12.04 12.54 1.09
N ASP A 193 11.10 11.85 1.74
CA ASP A 193 9.79 12.42 2.04
C ASP A 193 9.87 13.35 3.27
N ASN A 194 10.59 14.46 3.11
CA ASN A 194 10.26 15.68 3.84
C ASN A 194 8.96 16.21 3.23
N GLN A 195 7.84 15.58 3.58
CA GLN A 195 6.56 16.28 3.56
C GLN A 195 6.48 17.05 4.87
N GLU A 196 6.72 18.35 4.76
CA GLU A 196 6.39 19.34 5.78
C GLU A 196 5.02 19.01 6.39
N GLY A 197 4.98 18.95 7.71
CA GLY A 197 3.73 18.88 8.44
C GLY A 197 2.83 20.04 8.02
N LYS A 198 1.73 19.74 7.34
CA LYS A 198 0.54 20.58 7.40
C LYS A 198 -0.06 20.40 8.79
N GLU A 199 0.54 21.11 9.74
CA GLU A 199 -0.14 21.49 10.96
C GLU A 199 -1.23 22.47 10.55
N LEU A 200 -2.48 22.01 10.63
CA LEU A 200 -3.66 22.88 10.56
C LEU A 200 -3.70 23.73 11.83
N THR A 201 -2.93 24.81 11.87
CA THR A 201 -3.16 25.87 12.85
C THR A 201 -4.31 26.73 12.35
N ALA A 202 -5.51 26.45 12.86
CA ALA A 202 -6.58 27.43 12.89
C ALA A 202 -6.05 28.65 13.66
N ASN A 203 -5.79 29.75 12.95
CA ASN A 203 -5.70 31.13 13.48
C ASN A 203 -5.33 32.12 12.34
N GLU A 204 -6.16 32.21 11.30
CA GLU A 204 -6.10 33.35 10.35
C GLU A 204 -7.48 33.89 9.97
N ASP A 205 -8.47 33.76 10.88
CA ASP A 205 -9.80 34.37 10.69
C ASP A 205 -10.20 35.38 11.79
N GLU A 206 -9.25 35.83 12.62
CA GLU A 206 -9.49 36.95 13.54
C GLU A 206 -8.98 38.32 13.04
N SER A 207 -8.20 38.38 11.95
CA SER A 207 -7.72 39.66 11.40
C SER A 207 -8.65 40.31 10.38
N LYS A 208 -9.68 39.59 9.88
CA LYS A 208 -10.68 40.15 8.94
C LYS A 208 -12.03 40.53 9.57
N MET A 209 -12.20 40.34 10.87
CA MET A 209 -13.39 40.79 11.63
C MET A 209 -13.16 42.04 12.49
N LYS A 210 -11.93 42.61 12.52
CA LYS A 210 -11.64 43.86 13.26
C LYS A 210 -11.57 45.12 12.39
N GLU A 211 -11.56 45.02 11.06
CA GLU A 211 -11.65 46.20 10.17
C GLU A 211 -13.08 46.54 9.73
N ALA A 212 -14.06 45.67 9.95
CA ALA A 212 -15.47 45.96 9.64
C ALA A 212 -16.27 46.60 10.80
N ASN A 213 -15.76 46.57 12.04
CA ASN A 213 -16.41 47.19 13.22
C ASN A 213 -15.72 48.47 13.72
N GLY A 214 -14.64 48.92 13.07
CA GLY A 214 -13.93 50.16 13.41
C GLY A 214 -14.42 51.42 12.68
N SER A 215 -15.33 51.27 11.71
CA SER A 215 -15.76 52.38 10.84
C SER A 215 -17.22 52.84 11.05
N ILE A 216 -17.95 52.28 12.02
CA ILE A 216 -19.36 52.63 12.28
C ILE A 216 -19.54 53.46 13.57
N VAL A 217 -18.49 53.68 14.38
CA VAL A 217 -18.60 54.40 15.67
C VAL A 217 -17.94 55.79 15.66
N LYS A 218 -17.57 56.34 14.49
CA LYS A 218 -17.00 57.69 14.40
C LYS A 218 -17.95 58.81 13.95
N ASP A 219 -19.22 58.50 13.66
CA ASP A 219 -20.21 59.51 13.22
C ASP A 219 -21.28 59.86 14.28
N SER A 220 -21.04 59.55 15.57
CA SER A 220 -22.01 59.86 16.64
C SER A 220 -21.46 60.63 17.85
N GLU A 221 -20.26 61.20 17.77
CA GLU A 221 -19.70 62.05 18.84
C GLU A 221 -19.25 63.44 18.35
N ASP A 222 -19.99 64.07 17.42
CA ASP A 222 -19.83 65.50 17.09
C ASP A 222 -21.10 66.34 17.37
N ILE A 223 -22.04 65.80 18.16
CA ILE A 223 -23.20 66.55 18.63
C ILE A 223 -23.26 66.48 20.15
N LYS A 224 -22.39 67.25 20.81
CA LYS A 224 -22.62 67.95 22.10
C LYS A 224 -21.30 68.40 22.73
N LYS A 225 -20.88 69.63 22.43
CA LYS A 225 -20.33 70.61 23.39
C LYS A 225 -19.89 71.87 22.65
N GLY A 226 -20.51 73.01 22.96
CA GLY A 226 -20.01 74.33 22.54
C GLY A 226 -21.11 75.32 22.20
N ASP A 227 -21.96 75.62 23.18
CA ASP A 227 -22.83 76.80 23.17
C ASP A 227 -21.99 78.03 23.57
N GLN A 228 -22.33 79.21 23.01
CA GLN A 228 -21.88 80.59 23.35
C GLN A 228 -20.48 81.00 22.84
N LYS A 229 -20.23 82.21 22.32
CA LYS A 229 -20.94 83.50 22.14
C LYS A 229 -20.05 84.37 21.23
N ASP A 230 -20.60 85.32 20.48
CA ASP A 230 -20.23 86.76 20.52
C ASP A 230 -20.91 87.54 19.38
N GLU A 231 -21.55 88.64 19.82
CA GLU A 231 -22.08 89.86 19.14
C GLU A 231 -22.89 89.76 17.84
#